data_AF-A0A2E5MEA3-F1
#
_entry.id   AF-A0A2E5MEA3-F1
#
_cell.length_a   1.000
_cell.length_b   1.000
_cell.length_c   1.000
_cell.angle_alpha   90.00
_cell.angle_beta   90.00
_cell.angle_gamma   90.00
#
_symmetry.space_group_name_H-M   'P 1'
#
loop_
_entity.id
_entity.type
_entity.pdbx_description
1 polymer ?
#
loop_
_entity_poly.entity_id
_entity_poly.type
_entity_poly.pdbx_seq_one_letter_code
_entity_poly.pdbx_strand_id
1 'polypeptide(L)'
;MYKKKDDRTTYNMIYTNAVNKNSYMKRFHITSSTRDKEYDLTKNGKGEVIYFTANPNGEAEKVTVHLRALQRLKKLKIDIDFSELAIKGKLSMGNLVCKSPIKKIELKEEGVSTLSARKIWFDDVINKLNIEERGKYLGEFEADDKILVVQKSGVLQLINFDLSRHFNDDILLIEKWQKEIPLNAVYFDNAKDCYYVKRFYAVNNDKATSIISDSKGSFLEIITANPSAELHISFVKERGKDRKEEKIILNDFIAVKGEKAQGNKLSSKKIHKLTLIEKEIEREVIFEDVSSLELIDKKNESESLNNEIDPENKIIIDEDSTNNQFKLEL
;
A
#
# COMPACT_ATOMS: atom_id res chain seq x y z
N MET A 1 -8.65 -20.40 6.98
CA MET A 1 -9.19 -19.08 7.37
C MET A 1 -8.68 -18.60 8.73
N TYR A 2 -8.38 -19.48 9.69
CA TYR A 2 -7.68 -19.11 10.94
C TYR A 2 -6.16 -19.28 10.80
N LYS A 3 -5.40 -18.28 11.22
CA LYS A 3 -3.95 -18.36 11.41
C LYS A 3 -3.64 -18.28 12.91
N LYS A 4 -2.77 -19.17 13.39
CA LYS A 4 -2.40 -19.20 14.81
C LYS A 4 -1.60 -17.93 15.13
N LYS A 5 -1.97 -17.24 16.22
CA LYS A 5 -1.41 -15.93 16.65
C LYS A 5 -1.71 -14.74 15.71
N ASP A 6 -2.76 -14.84 14.89
CA ASP A 6 -3.24 -13.69 14.12
C ASP A 6 -4.25 -12.89 14.94
N ASP A 7 -3.81 -11.74 15.44
CA ASP A 7 -4.61 -10.78 16.20
C ASP A 7 -5.17 -9.64 15.34
N ARG A 8 -4.79 -9.57 14.05
CA ARG A 8 -5.16 -8.48 13.15
C ARG A 8 -6.39 -8.82 12.32
N THR A 9 -6.54 -10.08 11.90
CA THR A 9 -7.72 -10.49 11.13
C THR A 9 -9.00 -10.24 11.93
N THR A 10 -9.84 -9.37 11.38
CA THR A 10 -11.20 -9.12 11.88
C THR A 10 -12.19 -9.80 10.96
N TYR A 11 -13.21 -10.42 11.53
CA TYR A 11 -14.28 -11.06 10.78
C TYR A 11 -15.53 -10.20 10.87
N ASN A 12 -16.09 -9.84 9.72
CA ASN A 12 -17.37 -9.16 9.63
C ASN A 12 -18.44 -10.21 9.32
N MET A 13 -19.54 -10.17 10.06
CA MET A 13 -20.57 -11.20 9.96
C MET A 13 -21.97 -10.62 10.15
N ILE A 14 -22.90 -11.04 9.30
CA ILE A 14 -24.35 -10.90 9.52
C ILE A 14 -24.95 -12.29 9.68
N TYR A 15 -25.74 -12.47 10.73
CA TYR A 15 -26.37 -13.75 11.06
C TYR A 15 -27.79 -13.55 11.57
N THR A 16 -28.66 -14.54 11.35
CA THR A 16 -29.99 -14.60 11.95
C THR A 16 -29.96 -15.43 13.22
N ASN A 17 -30.51 -14.91 14.31
CA ASN A 17 -30.66 -15.65 15.55
C ASN A 17 -31.85 -16.61 15.45
N ALA A 18 -31.66 -17.89 15.76
CA ALA A 18 -32.70 -18.90 15.60
C ALA A 18 -33.88 -18.74 16.58
N VAL A 19 -33.67 -18.10 17.75
CA VAL A 19 -34.69 -17.95 18.79
C VAL A 19 -35.70 -16.87 18.44
N ASN A 20 -35.21 -15.68 18.09
CA ASN A 20 -36.07 -14.52 17.81
C ASN A 20 -36.21 -14.17 16.32
N LYS A 21 -35.51 -14.91 15.44
CA LYS A 21 -35.48 -14.71 13.98
C LYS A 21 -35.04 -13.31 13.53
N ASN A 22 -34.45 -12.51 14.42
CA ASN A 22 -33.87 -11.22 14.07
C ASN A 22 -32.46 -11.42 13.51
N SER A 23 -32.06 -10.49 12.64
CA SER A 23 -30.72 -10.47 12.04
C SER A 23 -29.83 -9.48 12.79
N TYR A 24 -28.60 -9.90 13.04
CA TYR A 24 -27.59 -9.15 13.78
C TYR A 24 -26.30 -9.08 12.96
N MET A 25 -25.53 -8.02 13.20
CA MET A 25 -24.21 -7.81 12.61
C MET A 25 -23.16 -7.66 13.69
N LYS A 26 -21.94 -8.15 13.46
CA LYS A 26 -20.83 -7.92 14.37
C LYS A 26 -19.47 -8.02 13.69
N ARG A 27 -18.49 -7.44 14.37
CA ARG A 27 -17.06 -7.55 14.08
C ARG A 27 -16.37 -8.26 15.22
N PHE A 28 -15.53 -9.24 14.93
CA PHE A 28 -14.88 -10.02 15.97
C PHE A 28 -13.54 -10.63 15.53
N HIS A 29 -12.69 -10.95 16.51
CA HIS A 29 -11.49 -11.75 16.31
C HIS A 29 -11.73 -13.22 16.66
N ILE A 30 -11.03 -14.12 15.96
CA ILE A 30 -10.95 -15.54 16.31
C ILE A 30 -9.59 -15.76 16.96
N THR A 31 -9.55 -15.91 18.28
CA THR A 31 -8.30 -16.13 19.02
C THR A 31 -7.84 -17.58 19.02
N SER A 32 -8.77 -18.53 18.87
CA SER A 32 -8.48 -19.98 18.84
C SER A 32 -9.41 -20.72 17.90
N SER A 33 -8.85 -21.69 17.18
CA SER A 33 -9.59 -22.73 16.46
C SER A 33 -8.90 -24.09 16.61
N THR A 34 -9.69 -25.15 16.50
CA THR A 34 -9.39 -26.58 16.63
C THR A 34 -10.12 -27.19 15.44
N ARG A 35 -9.42 -27.92 14.57
CA ARG A 35 -9.96 -28.34 13.26
C ARG A 35 -11.16 -29.29 13.35
N ASP A 36 -11.34 -29.95 14.49
CA ASP A 36 -12.27 -31.07 14.63
C ASP A 36 -13.55 -30.71 15.44
N LYS A 37 -13.78 -29.42 15.72
CA LYS A 37 -14.99 -28.98 16.44
C LYS A 37 -15.72 -27.87 15.68
N GLU A 38 -17.02 -28.01 15.56
CA GLU A 38 -17.90 -26.92 15.14
C GLU A 38 -17.84 -25.78 16.18
N TYR A 39 -17.80 -24.53 15.69
CA TYR A 39 -17.69 -23.34 16.54
C TYR A 39 -18.98 -22.56 16.58
N ASP A 40 -19.41 -22.27 17.81
CA ASP A 40 -20.44 -21.28 18.04
C ASP A 40 -19.89 -19.87 17.82
N LEU A 41 -20.30 -19.26 16.70
CA LEU A 41 -20.03 -17.86 16.39
C LEU A 41 -21.09 -16.92 16.99
N THR A 42 -22.02 -17.44 17.78
CA THR A 42 -23.09 -16.66 18.42
C THR A 42 -23.30 -17.14 19.85
N LYS A 43 -23.77 -16.26 20.74
CA LYS A 43 -23.90 -16.55 22.19
C LYS A 43 -24.69 -17.83 22.53
N ASN A 44 -25.55 -18.31 21.62
CA ASN A 44 -26.42 -19.46 21.84
C ASN A 44 -26.28 -20.57 20.78
N GLY A 45 -25.27 -20.50 19.91
CA GLY A 45 -24.98 -21.53 18.88
C GLY A 45 -26.05 -21.78 17.81
N LYS A 46 -27.22 -21.16 17.92
CA LYS A 46 -28.37 -21.39 17.05
C LYS A 46 -28.61 -20.16 16.19
N GLY A 47 -28.15 -20.21 14.95
CA GLY A 47 -28.35 -19.15 13.97
C GLY A 47 -27.79 -19.52 12.60
N GLU A 48 -28.23 -18.79 11.58
CA GLU A 48 -27.76 -18.95 10.20
C GLU A 48 -26.84 -17.77 9.85
N VAL A 49 -25.63 -18.07 9.38
CA VAL A 49 -24.70 -17.04 8.88
C VAL A 49 -25.09 -16.71 7.45
N ILE A 50 -25.43 -15.44 7.19
CA ILE A 50 -25.92 -14.98 5.89
C ILE A 50 -24.83 -14.23 5.13
N TYR A 51 -23.91 -13.60 5.86
CA TYR A 51 -22.78 -12.88 5.29
C TYR A 51 -21.57 -13.05 6.21
N PHE A 52 -20.42 -13.32 5.62
CA PHE A 52 -19.17 -13.53 6.33
C PHE A 52 -17.98 -13.16 5.45
N THR A 53 -17.09 -12.34 6.00
CA THR A 53 -15.83 -11.96 5.37
C THR A 53 -14.71 -12.08 6.40
N ALA A 54 -13.52 -12.45 5.93
CA ALA A 54 -12.31 -12.44 6.74
C ALA A 54 -11.41 -11.33 6.21
N ASN A 55 -11.16 -10.34 7.05
CA ASN A 55 -10.51 -9.10 6.70
C ASN A 55 -9.15 -9.05 7.42
N PRO A 56 -8.05 -9.44 6.75
CA PRO A 56 -6.74 -9.64 7.38
C PRO A 56 -6.19 -8.39 8.07
N ASN A 57 -6.60 -7.21 7.61
CA ASN A 57 -6.19 -5.93 8.17
C ASN A 57 -7.30 -5.22 8.93
N GLY A 58 -8.40 -5.92 9.24
CA GLY A 58 -9.52 -5.31 9.92
C GLY A 58 -10.31 -4.34 9.05
N GLU A 59 -10.32 -4.59 7.75
CA GLU A 59 -11.17 -3.91 6.77
C GLU A 59 -12.64 -3.97 7.20
N ALA A 60 -13.36 -2.86 7.01
CA ALA A 60 -14.77 -2.73 7.36
C ALA A 60 -15.60 -2.29 6.15
N GLU A 61 -16.20 -3.26 5.46
CA GLU A 61 -16.98 -3.01 4.24
C GLU A 61 -18.36 -2.38 4.49
N LYS A 62 -18.92 -1.78 3.44
CA LYS A 62 -20.34 -1.41 3.41
C LYS A 62 -21.12 -2.42 2.59
N VAL A 63 -22.28 -2.82 3.10
CA VAL A 63 -23.16 -3.79 2.44
C VAL A 63 -24.58 -3.30 2.36
N THR A 64 -25.26 -3.61 1.25
CA THR A 64 -26.70 -3.39 1.09
C THR A 64 -27.45 -4.67 1.40
N VAL A 65 -28.26 -4.64 2.44
CA VAL A 65 -29.15 -5.73 2.84
C VAL A 65 -30.51 -5.57 2.17
N HIS A 66 -30.87 -6.54 1.33
CA HIS A 66 -32.17 -6.61 0.68
C HIS A 66 -33.12 -7.47 1.51
N LEU A 67 -34.24 -6.91 1.93
CA LEU A 67 -35.26 -7.59 2.72
C LEU A 67 -36.29 -8.29 1.82
N ARG A 68 -36.92 -9.35 2.33
CA ARG A 68 -38.08 -9.95 1.67
C ARG A 68 -39.27 -9.00 1.74
N ALA A 69 -39.98 -8.84 0.63
CA ALA A 69 -41.18 -8.00 0.58
C ALA A 69 -42.30 -8.63 1.41
N LEU A 70 -42.72 -7.92 2.47
CA LEU A 70 -43.83 -8.28 3.34
C LEU A 70 -44.84 -7.13 3.35
N GLN A 71 -46.13 -7.45 3.52
CA GLN A 71 -47.25 -6.52 3.35
C GLN A 71 -47.20 -5.23 4.20
N ARG A 72 -46.39 -5.21 5.28
CA ARG A 72 -46.23 -4.08 6.21
C ARG A 72 -44.86 -3.39 6.12
N LEU A 73 -43.98 -3.82 5.22
CA LEU A 73 -42.60 -3.37 5.17
C LEU A 73 -42.43 -2.19 4.20
N LYS A 74 -42.10 -1.01 4.73
CA LYS A 74 -41.94 0.23 3.93
C LYS A 74 -40.55 0.37 3.27
N LYS A 75 -39.51 -0.21 3.86
CA LYS A 75 -38.13 -0.15 3.36
C LYS A 75 -37.65 -1.56 2.99
N LEU A 76 -37.28 -1.78 1.74
CA LEU A 76 -36.81 -3.08 1.23
C LEU A 76 -35.29 -3.20 1.16
N LYS A 77 -34.57 -2.10 1.34
CA LYS A 77 -33.11 -2.04 1.34
C LYS A 77 -32.63 -1.30 2.58
N ILE A 78 -31.56 -1.80 3.17
CA ILE A 78 -30.86 -1.20 4.30
C ILE A 78 -29.38 -1.23 3.97
N ASP A 79 -28.74 -0.06 3.96
CA ASP A 79 -27.29 0.01 3.86
C ASP A 79 -26.70 -0.08 5.28
N ILE A 80 -25.63 -0.86 5.40
CA ILE A 80 -24.94 -1.13 6.64
C ILE A 80 -23.47 -0.82 6.43
N ASP A 81 -22.90 -0.13 7.40
CA ASP A 81 -21.47 0.12 7.50
C ASP A 81 -20.90 -0.67 8.67
N PHE A 82 -19.97 -1.59 8.39
CA PHE A 82 -19.30 -2.34 9.44
C PHE A 82 -18.34 -1.45 10.26
N SER A 83 -17.85 -0.32 9.73
CA SER A 83 -16.90 0.55 10.43
C SER A 83 -17.51 1.17 11.71
N GLU A 84 -18.83 1.34 11.75
CA GLU A 84 -19.58 1.80 12.94
C GLU A 84 -19.55 0.82 14.11
N LEU A 85 -19.15 -0.44 13.88
CA LEU A 85 -19.13 -1.48 14.89
C LEU A 85 -17.77 -1.57 15.56
N ALA A 86 -17.79 -1.53 16.90
CA ALA A 86 -16.66 -1.94 17.71
C ALA A 86 -16.35 -3.43 17.51
N ILE A 87 -15.06 -3.77 17.51
CA ILE A 87 -14.60 -5.17 17.44
C ILE A 87 -14.78 -5.82 18.81
N LYS A 88 -15.52 -6.93 18.86
CA LYS A 88 -15.89 -7.64 20.09
C LYS A 88 -15.38 -9.09 20.09
N GLY A 89 -15.61 -9.83 21.17
CA GLY A 89 -15.29 -11.26 21.24
C GLY A 89 -16.21 -12.13 20.37
N LYS A 90 -15.74 -13.30 19.94
CA LYS A 90 -16.51 -14.21 19.07
C LYS A 90 -17.87 -14.66 19.66
N LEU A 91 -18.01 -14.73 20.98
CA LEU A 91 -19.27 -15.10 21.66
C LEU A 91 -20.16 -13.89 21.97
N SER A 92 -19.69 -12.67 21.73
CA SER A 92 -20.48 -11.46 21.95
C SER A 92 -21.66 -11.39 21.00
N MET A 93 -22.78 -10.87 21.52
CA MET A 93 -23.95 -10.56 20.71
C MET A 93 -23.65 -9.41 19.74
N GLY A 94 -24.12 -9.54 18.51
CA GLY A 94 -24.05 -8.47 17.52
C GLY A 94 -25.07 -7.36 17.74
N ASN A 95 -24.91 -6.30 16.97
CA ASN A 95 -25.86 -5.18 16.90
C ASN A 95 -27.04 -5.58 16.00
N LEU A 96 -28.24 -5.09 16.30
CA LEU A 96 -29.45 -5.43 15.53
C LEU A 96 -29.40 -4.77 14.15
N VAL A 97 -29.55 -5.58 13.10
CA VAL A 97 -29.70 -5.11 11.72
C VAL A 97 -31.17 -4.86 11.43
N CYS A 98 -31.98 -5.91 11.53
CA CYS A 98 -33.40 -5.86 11.21
C CYS A 98 -34.15 -7.03 11.85
N LYS A 99 -35.46 -6.87 11.97
CA LYS A 99 -36.38 -7.93 12.43
C LYS A 99 -37.02 -8.70 11.26
N SER A 100 -36.87 -8.18 10.04
CA SER A 100 -37.48 -8.77 8.84
C SER A 100 -36.53 -9.77 8.18
N PRO A 101 -37.05 -10.82 7.52
CA PRO A 101 -36.22 -11.79 6.81
C PRO A 101 -35.39 -11.14 5.70
N ILE A 102 -34.10 -11.49 5.65
CA ILE A 102 -33.19 -11.05 4.60
C ILE A 102 -33.38 -11.93 3.36
N LYS A 103 -33.36 -11.31 2.18
CA LYS A 103 -33.38 -11.98 0.87
C LYS A 103 -31.97 -12.23 0.37
N LYS A 104 -31.13 -11.20 0.36
CA LYS A 104 -29.72 -11.25 -0.06
C LYS A 104 -28.96 -10.06 0.52
N ILE A 105 -27.63 -10.17 0.54
CA ILE A 105 -26.72 -9.11 0.94
C ILE A 105 -25.77 -8.89 -0.24
N GLU A 106 -25.59 -7.64 -0.64
CA GLU A 106 -24.68 -7.23 -1.72
C GLU A 106 -23.56 -6.36 -1.13
N LEU A 107 -22.32 -6.64 -1.52
CA LEU A 107 -21.20 -5.77 -1.21
C LEU A 107 -21.37 -4.46 -1.97
N LYS A 108 -21.35 -3.33 -1.26
CA LYS A 108 -21.51 -2.00 -1.83
C LYS A 108 -20.16 -1.34 -2.07
N GLU A 109 -19.30 -1.35 -1.05
CA GLU A 109 -17.95 -0.78 -1.07
C GLU A 109 -17.00 -1.72 -0.33
N GLU A 110 -15.79 -1.93 -0.87
CA GLU A 110 -14.71 -2.60 -0.15
C GLU A 110 -14.33 -1.77 1.09
N GLY A 111 -14.04 -2.46 2.19
CA GLY A 111 -13.78 -1.80 3.46
C GLY A 111 -12.42 -1.15 3.53
N VAL A 112 -12.34 0.03 4.15
CA VAL A 112 -11.07 0.61 4.59
C VAL A 112 -10.64 -0.06 5.89
N SER A 113 -9.33 -0.10 6.14
CA SER A 113 -8.82 -0.57 7.42
C SER A 113 -9.24 0.35 8.55
N THR A 114 -9.68 -0.27 9.64
CA THR A 114 -10.03 0.43 10.88
C THR A 114 -8.95 0.27 11.95
N LEU A 115 -7.86 -0.43 11.63
CA LEU A 115 -6.73 -0.66 12.51
C LEU A 115 -5.61 0.33 12.20
N SER A 116 -4.89 0.76 13.25
CA SER A 116 -3.74 1.65 13.13
C SER A 116 -2.58 1.02 12.36
N ALA A 117 -1.68 1.87 11.87
CA ALA A 117 -0.41 1.44 11.31
C ALA A 117 0.40 0.62 12.32
N ARG A 118 1.15 -0.37 11.83
CA ARG A 118 1.99 -1.24 12.67
C ARG A 118 3.43 -1.17 12.21
N LYS A 119 4.36 -1.01 13.15
CA LYS A 119 5.78 -1.13 12.88
C LYS A 119 6.15 -2.57 12.55
N ILE A 120 6.87 -2.77 11.45
CA ILE A 120 7.29 -4.10 10.97
C ILE A 120 8.81 -4.15 10.81
N TRP A 121 9.39 -5.26 11.23
CA TRP A 121 10.80 -5.61 11.03
C TRP A 121 10.92 -6.92 10.25
N PHE A 122 12.04 -7.09 9.55
CA PHE A 122 12.44 -8.32 8.90
C PHE A 122 13.64 -8.93 9.63
N ASP A 123 13.44 -10.15 10.14
CA ASP A 123 14.48 -10.96 10.76
C ASP A 123 15.13 -11.83 9.67
N ASP A 124 16.39 -11.51 9.35
CA ASP A 124 17.20 -12.15 8.31
C ASP A 124 17.78 -13.51 8.74
N VAL A 125 17.78 -13.82 10.05
CA VAL A 125 18.24 -15.12 10.56
C VAL A 125 17.20 -16.21 10.31
N ILE A 126 15.92 -15.88 10.47
CA ILE A 126 14.80 -16.82 10.28
C ILE A 126 13.94 -16.51 9.04
N ASN A 127 14.31 -15.49 8.27
CA ASN A 127 13.60 -15.00 7.09
C ASN A 127 12.10 -14.81 7.31
N LYS A 128 11.74 -14.01 8.33
CA LYS A 128 10.35 -13.68 8.68
C LYS A 128 10.15 -12.24 9.10
N LEU A 129 8.93 -11.75 8.89
CA LEU A 129 8.48 -10.50 9.48
C LEU A 129 8.17 -10.68 10.96
N ASN A 130 8.43 -9.62 11.73
CA ASN A 130 8.09 -9.56 13.15
C ASN A 130 7.75 -8.12 13.56
N ILE A 131 7.27 -8.00 14.79
CA ILE A 131 6.89 -6.74 15.45
C ILE A 131 7.64 -6.56 16.78
N GLU A 132 8.68 -7.37 16.98
CA GLU A 132 9.44 -7.48 18.23
C GLU A 132 10.80 -6.77 18.09
N GLU A 133 10.89 -5.83 17.16
CA GLU A 133 12.07 -4.99 16.90
C GLU A 133 13.34 -5.77 16.55
N ARG A 134 13.18 -6.98 15.99
CA ARG A 134 14.32 -7.82 15.58
C ARG A 134 14.64 -7.68 14.10
N GLY A 135 15.92 -7.45 13.80
CA GLY A 135 16.43 -7.35 12.44
C GLY A 135 16.19 -5.98 11.82
N LYS A 136 15.99 -5.94 10.50
CA LYS A 136 15.87 -4.71 9.71
C LYS A 136 14.49 -4.09 9.89
N TYR A 137 14.42 -2.84 10.36
CA TYR A 137 13.17 -2.07 10.36
C TYR A 137 12.72 -1.79 8.91
N LEU A 138 11.48 -2.13 8.58
CA LEU A 138 10.91 -1.90 7.24
C LEU A 138 10.04 -0.64 7.17
N GLY A 139 9.46 -0.22 8.30
CA GLY A 139 8.57 0.94 8.39
C GLY A 139 7.29 0.66 9.16
N GLU A 140 6.39 1.65 9.17
CA GLU A 140 5.01 1.53 9.65
C GLU A 140 4.10 1.18 8.50
N PHE A 141 3.23 0.19 8.68
CA PHE A 141 2.36 -0.35 7.64
C PHE A 141 0.89 -0.15 8.01
N GLU A 142 0.20 0.62 7.19
CA GLU A 142 -1.27 0.61 7.06
C GLU A 142 -1.72 -0.63 6.28
N ALA A 143 -3.02 -0.79 6.03
CA ALA A 143 -3.53 -2.06 5.50
C ALA A 143 -3.28 -2.31 4.01
N ASP A 144 -3.27 -1.24 3.22
CA ASP A 144 -3.02 -1.24 1.79
C ASP A 144 -1.53 -1.18 1.45
N ASP A 145 -0.69 -0.80 2.42
CA ASP A 145 0.75 -0.82 2.31
C ASP A 145 1.27 -2.21 1.93
N LYS A 146 2.24 -2.22 1.01
CA LYS A 146 2.90 -3.43 0.51
C LYS A 146 4.37 -3.46 0.90
N ILE A 147 4.89 -4.66 1.04
CA ILE A 147 6.32 -4.93 1.10
C ILE A 147 6.80 -5.23 -0.32
N LEU A 148 7.83 -4.52 -0.74
CA LEU A 148 8.60 -4.84 -1.94
C LEU A 148 9.62 -5.92 -1.60
N VAL A 149 9.58 -7.02 -2.35
CA VAL A 149 10.53 -8.12 -2.23
C VAL A 149 11.13 -8.39 -3.60
N VAL A 150 12.45 -8.42 -3.68
CA VAL A 150 13.18 -8.74 -4.91
C VAL A 150 14.22 -9.82 -4.62
N GLN A 151 14.24 -10.88 -5.43
CA GLN A 151 15.11 -12.05 -5.29
C GLN A 151 16.28 -12.02 -6.29
N LYS A 152 17.33 -12.80 -6.03
CA LYS A 152 18.49 -13.00 -6.94
C LYS A 152 18.11 -13.50 -8.33
N SER A 153 17.02 -14.25 -8.42
CA SER A 153 16.43 -14.69 -9.69
C SER A 153 15.88 -13.55 -10.55
N GLY A 154 15.79 -12.33 -10.01
CA GLY A 154 15.12 -11.20 -10.65
C GLY A 154 13.60 -11.25 -10.56
N VAL A 155 13.04 -12.07 -9.66
CA VAL A 155 11.61 -12.07 -9.35
C VAL A 155 11.32 -10.94 -8.37
N LEU A 156 10.43 -10.03 -8.76
CA LEU A 156 9.88 -8.94 -7.94
C LEU A 156 8.45 -9.28 -7.53
N GLN A 157 8.10 -8.98 -6.28
CA GLN A 157 6.75 -9.12 -5.73
C GLN A 157 6.40 -7.93 -4.84
N LEU A 158 5.14 -7.49 -4.92
CA LEU A 158 4.52 -6.59 -3.96
C LEU A 158 3.50 -7.38 -3.14
N ILE A 159 3.71 -7.49 -1.84
CA ILE A 159 2.94 -8.39 -0.97
C ILE A 159 2.45 -7.68 0.29
N ASN A 160 1.39 -8.19 0.91
CA ASN A 160 0.96 -7.73 2.24
C ASN A 160 1.94 -8.20 3.33
N PHE A 161 1.96 -7.51 4.47
CA PHE A 161 2.88 -7.72 5.60
C PHE A 161 2.45 -8.85 6.57
N ASP A 162 2.22 -10.05 6.03
CA ASP A 162 1.82 -11.23 6.83
C ASP A 162 2.98 -11.79 7.69
N LEU A 163 2.88 -11.68 9.01
CA LEU A 163 3.88 -12.17 9.98
C LEU A 163 4.09 -13.69 9.94
N SER A 164 3.15 -14.45 9.38
CA SER A 164 3.29 -15.91 9.25
C SER A 164 4.11 -16.31 8.03
N ARG A 165 4.34 -15.39 7.08
CA ARG A 165 5.07 -15.64 5.85
C ARG A 165 6.54 -15.89 6.11
N HIS A 166 7.04 -16.98 5.54
CA HIS A 166 8.47 -17.26 5.43
C HIS A 166 8.96 -16.78 4.08
N PHE A 167 10.13 -16.15 4.05
CA PHE A 167 10.77 -15.68 2.82
C PHE A 167 11.90 -16.62 2.41
N ASN A 168 12.26 -16.60 1.14
CA ASN A 168 13.40 -17.39 0.66
C ASN A 168 14.71 -16.71 1.04
N ASP A 169 15.79 -17.49 1.12
CA ASP A 169 17.12 -17.00 1.52
C ASP A 169 17.81 -16.15 0.42
N ASP A 170 17.21 -16.04 -0.76
CA ASP A 170 17.77 -15.36 -1.93
C ASP A 170 17.23 -13.93 -2.13
N ILE A 171 16.69 -13.31 -1.07
CA ILE A 171 16.29 -11.90 -1.10
C ILE A 171 17.50 -11.00 -1.32
N LEU A 172 17.40 -10.08 -2.28
CA LEU A 172 18.33 -8.97 -2.47
C LEU A 172 17.78 -7.64 -1.93
N LEU A 173 16.46 -7.44 -1.98
CA LEU A 173 15.81 -6.25 -1.45
C LEU A 173 14.52 -6.63 -0.73
N ILE A 174 14.37 -6.11 0.48
CA ILE A 174 13.12 -6.12 1.25
C ILE A 174 12.95 -4.79 1.96
N GLU A 175 11.85 -4.10 1.68
CA GLU A 175 11.51 -2.78 2.22
C GLU A 175 10.02 -2.47 2.04
N LYS A 176 9.51 -1.43 2.73
CA LYS A 176 8.19 -0.87 2.44
C LYS A 176 8.19 -0.31 1.03
N TRP A 177 7.21 -0.69 0.22
CA TRP A 177 7.09 -0.21 -1.15
C TRP A 177 6.63 1.25 -1.18
N GLN A 178 7.31 2.07 -1.97
CA GLN A 178 6.92 3.45 -2.25
C GLN A 178 6.69 3.60 -3.76
N LYS A 179 5.46 3.93 -4.15
CA LYS A 179 5.02 3.95 -5.57
C LYS A 179 5.81 4.94 -6.43
N GLU A 180 6.26 6.04 -5.83
CA GLU A 180 6.92 7.15 -6.51
C GLU A 180 8.45 7.04 -6.52
N ILE A 181 9.00 5.95 -5.98
CA ILE A 181 10.45 5.73 -5.95
C ILE A 181 10.82 4.69 -7.02
N PRO A 182 11.67 5.05 -8.00
CA PRO A 182 12.13 4.10 -8.99
C PRO A 182 13.20 3.18 -8.40
N LEU A 183 13.18 1.93 -8.84
CA LEU A 183 14.20 0.93 -8.57
C LEU A 183 15.29 0.97 -9.63
N ASN A 184 16.54 0.85 -9.21
CA ASN A 184 17.71 0.66 -10.05
C ASN A 184 18.18 -0.79 -9.92
N ALA A 185 18.11 -1.55 -11.00
CA ALA A 185 18.55 -2.94 -11.09
C ALA A 185 19.80 -3.04 -11.97
N VAL A 186 20.81 -3.78 -11.50
CA VAL A 186 21.95 -4.22 -12.30
C VAL A 186 21.95 -5.74 -12.35
N TYR A 187 21.88 -6.30 -13.55
CA TYR A 187 21.76 -7.75 -13.73
C TYR A 187 22.68 -8.24 -14.85
N PHE A 188 23.08 -9.51 -14.76
CA PHE A 188 23.84 -10.20 -15.79
C PHE A 188 22.89 -10.96 -16.72
N ASP A 189 23.02 -10.74 -18.03
CA ASP A 189 22.33 -11.53 -19.05
C ASP A 189 23.30 -12.59 -19.61
N ASN A 190 23.03 -13.86 -19.33
CA ASN A 190 23.90 -14.96 -19.72
C ASN A 190 23.88 -15.24 -21.23
N ALA A 191 22.78 -14.96 -21.93
CA ALA A 191 22.72 -15.16 -23.38
C ALA A 191 23.57 -14.11 -24.13
N LYS A 192 23.70 -12.91 -23.57
CA LYS A 192 24.49 -11.80 -24.16
C LYS A 192 25.86 -11.61 -23.54
N ASP A 193 26.21 -12.39 -22.52
CA ASP A 193 27.46 -12.30 -21.74
C ASP A 193 27.80 -10.85 -21.33
N CYS A 194 26.80 -10.12 -20.81
CA CYS A 194 27.01 -8.74 -20.36
C CYS A 194 26.03 -8.27 -19.28
N TYR A 195 26.44 -7.22 -18.57
CA TYR A 195 25.61 -6.56 -17.57
C TYR A 195 24.73 -5.49 -18.18
N TYR A 196 23.51 -5.37 -17.65
CA TYR A 196 22.55 -4.33 -17.97
C TYR A 196 22.16 -3.56 -16.71
N VAL A 197 21.90 -2.27 -16.89
CA VAL A 197 21.28 -1.40 -15.87
C VAL A 197 19.86 -1.07 -16.31
N LYS A 198 18.91 -1.20 -15.40
CA LYS A 198 17.51 -0.87 -15.62
C LYS A 198 17.00 0.01 -14.49
N ARG A 199 16.31 1.10 -14.82
CA ARG A 199 15.62 1.97 -13.87
C ARG A 199 14.13 1.96 -14.15
N PHE A 200 13.28 1.66 -13.17
CA PHE A 200 11.84 1.46 -13.39
C PHE A 200 11.03 1.64 -12.10
N TYR A 201 9.74 1.94 -12.21
CA TYR A 201 8.81 1.85 -11.07
C TYR A 201 8.25 0.43 -10.95
N ALA A 202 8.21 -0.11 -9.73
CA ALA A 202 7.52 -1.37 -9.49
C ALA A 202 6.01 -1.19 -9.72
N VAL A 203 5.42 -2.05 -10.55
CA VAL A 203 3.99 -2.01 -10.84
C VAL A 203 3.25 -2.84 -9.81
N ASN A 204 2.21 -2.26 -9.18
CA ASN A 204 1.33 -3.00 -8.28
C ASN A 204 0.54 -4.05 -9.06
N ASN A 205 1.02 -5.28 -9.02
CA ASN A 205 0.36 -6.44 -9.54
C ASN A 205 0.33 -7.54 -8.47
N ASP A 206 -0.76 -8.31 -8.42
CA ASP A 206 -0.89 -9.40 -7.45
C ASP A 206 0.01 -10.62 -7.79
N LYS A 207 0.84 -10.52 -8.85
CA LYS A 207 1.60 -11.65 -9.40
C LYS A 207 3.08 -11.35 -9.42
N ALA A 208 3.88 -12.36 -9.07
CA ALA A 208 5.33 -12.29 -9.21
C ALA A 208 5.73 -11.94 -10.65
N THR A 209 6.65 -10.99 -10.81
CA THR A 209 7.09 -10.48 -12.11
C THR A 209 8.60 -10.61 -12.25
N SER A 210 9.05 -11.22 -13.36
CA SER A 210 10.47 -11.24 -13.73
C SER A 210 10.87 -9.87 -14.26
N ILE A 211 11.91 -9.27 -13.65
CA ILE A 211 12.47 -7.98 -14.05
C ILE A 211 13.83 -8.14 -14.76
N ILE A 212 14.23 -9.35 -15.12
CA ILE A 212 15.47 -9.61 -15.89
C ILE A 212 15.18 -10.52 -17.08
N SER A 213 16.21 -10.84 -17.86
CA SER A 213 16.13 -11.82 -18.94
C SER A 213 15.91 -13.23 -18.39
N ASP A 214 14.93 -13.96 -18.93
CA ASP A 214 14.62 -15.34 -18.52
C ASP A 214 15.65 -16.37 -19.03
N SER A 215 16.75 -15.91 -19.63
CA SER A 215 17.84 -16.76 -20.11
C SER A 215 18.47 -17.53 -18.95
N LYS A 216 18.60 -18.86 -19.10
CA LYS A 216 19.20 -19.72 -18.07
C LYS A 216 20.59 -19.23 -17.69
N GLY A 217 20.81 -18.96 -16.40
CA GLY A 217 22.07 -18.46 -15.86
C GLY A 217 22.15 -16.93 -15.74
N SER A 218 21.13 -16.19 -16.20
CA SER A 218 20.99 -14.78 -15.85
C SER A 218 20.62 -14.63 -14.37
N PHE A 219 21.10 -13.56 -13.73
CA PHE A 219 20.81 -13.26 -12.34
C PHE A 219 20.84 -11.75 -12.09
N LEU A 220 20.06 -11.32 -11.10
CA LEU A 220 20.09 -9.97 -10.58
C LEU A 220 21.27 -9.85 -9.60
N GLU A 221 22.16 -8.89 -9.82
CA GLU A 221 23.36 -8.68 -9.00
C GLU A 221 23.10 -7.61 -7.94
N ILE A 222 22.51 -6.49 -8.34
CA ILE A 222 22.21 -5.34 -7.48
C ILE A 222 20.80 -4.84 -7.74
N ILE A 223 20.12 -4.44 -6.68
CA ILE A 223 18.83 -3.74 -6.73
C ILE A 223 18.79 -2.71 -5.59
N THR A 224 18.36 -1.49 -5.89
CA THR A 224 18.23 -0.42 -4.89
C THR A 224 17.14 0.57 -5.25
N ALA A 225 16.45 1.11 -4.25
CA ALA A 225 15.54 2.23 -4.37
C ALA A 225 16.23 3.59 -4.08
N ASN A 226 17.53 3.59 -3.76
CA ASN A 226 18.26 4.81 -3.47
C ASN A 226 18.53 5.62 -4.76
N PRO A 227 17.96 6.82 -4.94
CA PRO A 227 18.19 7.65 -6.12
C PRO A 227 19.64 8.12 -6.26
N SER A 228 20.41 8.20 -5.18
CA SER A 228 21.79 8.70 -5.18
C SER A 228 22.82 7.59 -5.14
N ALA A 229 22.43 6.35 -5.47
CA ALA A 229 23.33 5.21 -5.49
C ALA A 229 24.42 5.37 -6.58
N GLU A 230 25.68 5.24 -6.14
CA GLU A 230 26.86 5.23 -7.00
C GLU A 230 27.29 3.77 -7.22
N LEU A 231 27.40 3.35 -8.48
CA LEU A 231 27.90 2.04 -8.84
C LEU A 231 29.39 2.14 -9.19
N HIS A 232 30.22 1.45 -8.41
CA HIS A 232 31.63 1.27 -8.67
C HIS A 232 31.85 0.00 -9.49
N ILE A 233 32.55 0.14 -10.61
CA ILE A 233 32.82 -0.92 -11.58
C ILE A 233 34.33 -1.15 -11.62
N SER A 234 34.74 -2.38 -11.35
CA SER A 234 36.13 -2.80 -11.49
C SER A 234 36.24 -3.75 -12.67
N PHE A 235 37.09 -3.45 -13.66
CA PHE A 235 37.22 -4.25 -14.88
C PHE A 235 38.22 -5.39 -14.72
N VAL A 236 38.16 -6.40 -15.61
CA VAL A 236 39.20 -7.43 -15.69
C VAL A 236 40.53 -6.77 -16.11
N LYS A 237 41.62 -7.15 -15.43
CA LYS A 237 42.96 -6.59 -15.66
C LYS A 237 43.46 -6.94 -17.07
N GLU A 238 43.87 -5.93 -17.84
CA GLU A 238 44.60 -6.14 -19.08
C GLU A 238 46.04 -6.59 -18.76
N ARG A 239 46.61 -7.52 -19.54
CA ARG A 239 47.96 -8.03 -19.29
C ARG A 239 48.97 -6.87 -19.27
N GLY A 240 49.72 -6.76 -18.17
CA GLY A 240 50.76 -5.73 -18.00
C GLY A 240 50.26 -4.33 -17.64
N LYS A 241 48.96 -4.13 -17.40
CA LYS A 241 48.40 -2.83 -16.96
C LYS A 241 47.65 -2.98 -15.66
N ASP A 242 47.53 -1.90 -14.90
CA ASP A 242 46.72 -1.88 -13.69
C ASP A 242 45.23 -2.04 -13.99
N ARG A 243 44.50 -2.48 -12.97
CA ARG A 243 43.05 -2.65 -13.06
C ARG A 243 42.41 -1.27 -13.18
N LYS A 244 41.52 -1.13 -14.16
CA LYS A 244 40.74 0.09 -14.36
C LYS A 244 39.47 0.04 -13.54
N GLU A 245 39.09 1.19 -13.00
CA GLU A 245 37.84 1.38 -12.27
C GLU A 245 37.04 2.53 -12.89
N GLU A 246 35.73 2.44 -12.76
CA GLU A 246 34.78 3.45 -13.24
C GLU A 246 33.67 3.61 -12.21
N LYS A 247 33.12 4.81 -12.12
CA LYS A 247 32.05 5.17 -11.18
C LYS A 247 30.91 5.79 -11.97
N ILE A 248 29.70 5.30 -11.76
CA ILE A 248 28.51 5.86 -12.40
C ILE A 248 27.43 6.14 -11.36
N ILE A 249 26.73 7.25 -11.52
CA ILE A 249 25.49 7.53 -10.78
C ILE A 249 24.35 6.90 -11.60
N LEU A 250 23.58 6.00 -10.98
CA LEU A 250 22.59 5.20 -11.72
C LEU A 250 21.49 6.06 -12.35
N ASN A 251 21.07 7.13 -11.67
CA ASN A 251 20.07 8.07 -12.18
C ASN A 251 20.52 8.82 -13.44
N ASP A 252 21.82 9.13 -13.54
CA ASP A 252 22.38 9.84 -14.71
C ASP A 252 22.64 8.88 -15.88
N PHE A 253 22.89 7.61 -15.57
CA PHE A 253 23.19 6.58 -16.56
C PHE A 253 21.98 6.17 -17.41
N ILE A 254 20.78 6.13 -16.81
CA ILE A 254 19.58 5.67 -17.51
C ILE A 254 18.30 6.34 -16.99
N ALA A 255 17.48 6.82 -17.94
CA ALA A 255 16.13 7.29 -17.65
C ALA A 255 15.20 6.15 -17.20
N VAL A 256 14.11 6.49 -16.51
CA VAL A 256 13.10 5.51 -16.11
C VAL A 256 12.49 4.84 -17.37
N LYS A 257 12.48 3.51 -17.37
CA LYS A 257 11.84 2.64 -18.37
C LYS A 257 10.73 1.81 -17.70
N GLY A 258 10.03 1.00 -18.48
CA GLY A 258 9.09 0.00 -17.93
C GLY A 258 9.82 -1.16 -17.23
N GLU A 259 9.17 -1.80 -16.26
CA GLU A 259 9.74 -2.90 -15.45
C GLU A 259 10.24 -4.09 -16.31
N LYS A 260 9.57 -4.34 -17.45
CA LYS A 260 9.92 -5.40 -18.41
C LYS A 260 10.94 -4.98 -19.48
N ALA A 261 11.31 -3.70 -19.56
CA ALA A 261 12.27 -3.23 -20.55
C ALA A 261 13.67 -3.82 -20.27
N GLN A 262 14.50 -4.05 -21.27
CA GLN A 262 15.82 -4.67 -21.03
C GLN A 262 16.75 -3.78 -20.18
N GLY A 263 16.72 -2.46 -20.38
CA GLY A 263 17.69 -1.52 -19.80
C GLY A 263 18.78 -1.10 -20.78
N ASN A 264 19.86 -0.50 -20.28
CA ASN A 264 21.05 -0.11 -21.05
C ASN A 264 22.21 -1.05 -20.71
N LYS A 265 23.03 -1.41 -21.70
CA LYS A 265 24.24 -2.20 -21.46
C LYS A 265 25.20 -1.39 -20.59
N LEU A 266 25.64 -1.97 -19.47
CA LEU A 266 26.48 -1.29 -18.48
C LEU A 266 27.86 -0.94 -19.05
N SER A 267 28.51 -1.91 -19.70
CA SER A 267 29.81 -1.70 -20.35
C SER A 267 30.04 -2.73 -21.45
N SER A 268 30.86 -2.39 -22.44
CA SER A 268 31.38 -3.32 -23.44
C SER A 268 32.60 -4.13 -22.95
N LYS A 269 33.26 -3.68 -21.87
CA LYS A 269 34.43 -4.35 -21.29
C LYS A 269 34.00 -5.45 -20.32
N LYS A 270 34.86 -6.46 -20.13
CA LYS A 270 34.65 -7.51 -19.11
C LYS A 270 34.77 -6.92 -17.71
N ILE A 271 33.71 -7.09 -16.92
CA ILE A 271 33.62 -6.62 -15.54
C ILE A 271 34.14 -7.72 -14.62
N HIS A 272 34.95 -7.33 -13.63
CA HIS A 272 35.47 -8.22 -12.60
C HIS A 272 34.65 -8.13 -11.31
N LYS A 273 34.23 -6.92 -10.91
CA LYS A 273 33.47 -6.68 -9.68
C LYS A 273 32.56 -5.47 -9.84
N LEU A 274 31.37 -5.57 -9.28
CA LEU A 274 30.45 -4.45 -9.06
C LEU A 274 30.33 -4.18 -7.56
N THR A 275 30.21 -2.93 -7.17
CA THR A 275 30.00 -2.54 -5.77
C THR A 275 29.08 -1.33 -5.73
N LEU A 276 27.99 -1.46 -4.97
CA LEU A 276 27.04 -0.37 -4.76
C LEU A 276 27.50 0.46 -3.55
N ILE A 277 27.54 1.78 -3.73
CA ILE A 277 27.74 2.73 -2.62
C ILE A 277 26.48 3.58 -2.52
N GLU A 278 25.82 3.49 -1.38
CA GLU A 278 24.63 4.27 -1.06
C GLU A 278 25.01 5.34 -0.05
N LYS A 279 24.69 6.61 -0.36
CA LYS A 279 24.71 7.66 0.65
C LYS A 279 23.44 7.55 1.47
N GLU A 280 23.56 7.78 2.77
CA GLU A 280 22.42 7.86 3.67
C GLU A 280 21.54 9.04 3.23
N ILE A 281 20.28 8.75 2.91
CA ILE A 281 19.30 9.78 2.57
C ILE A 281 18.58 10.10 3.88
N GLU A 282 18.69 11.35 4.35
CA GLU A 282 17.76 11.89 5.32
C GLU A 282 16.38 11.90 4.65
N ARG A 283 15.58 10.86 4.88
CA ARG A 283 14.19 10.83 4.42
C ARG A 283 13.43 11.82 5.29
N GLU A 284 13.25 13.06 4.81
CA GLU A 284 12.24 13.95 5.38
C GLU A 284 10.90 13.24 5.26
N VAL A 285 10.30 12.94 6.42
CA VAL A 285 8.94 12.41 6.49
C VAL A 285 8.02 13.58 6.16
N ILE A 286 7.64 13.72 4.89
CA ILE A 286 6.60 14.67 4.48
C ILE A 286 5.28 14.10 5.01
N PHE A 287 4.90 14.50 6.21
CA PHE A 287 3.52 14.37 6.69
C PHE A 287 2.69 15.43 5.97
N GLU A 288 2.10 15.09 4.83
CA GLU A 288 0.92 15.82 4.37
C GLU A 288 -0.26 15.33 5.21
N ASP A 289 -0.55 16.07 6.28
CA ASP A 289 -1.84 16.00 6.97
C ASP A 289 -2.94 16.41 5.97
N VAL A 290 -3.51 15.43 5.28
CA VAL A 290 -4.72 15.61 4.46
C VAL A 290 -5.93 15.67 5.39
N SER A 291 -5.99 16.72 6.22
CA SER A 291 -7.08 16.96 7.17
C SER A 291 -7.41 18.46 7.27
N SER A 292 -7.56 19.14 6.14
CA SER A 292 -8.21 20.47 6.11
C SER A 292 -8.63 20.96 4.71
N LEU A 293 -9.01 20.07 3.79
CA LEU A 293 -9.54 20.44 2.48
C LEU A 293 -10.93 19.85 2.23
N GLU A 294 -11.86 20.02 3.17
CA GLU A 294 -13.30 19.86 2.93
C GLU A 294 -14.12 20.85 3.77
N LEU A 295 -13.77 22.14 3.76
CA LEU A 295 -14.68 23.19 4.20
C LEU A 295 -14.34 24.47 3.44
N ILE A 296 -14.85 24.62 2.22
CA ILE A 296 -15.34 25.84 1.56
C ILE A 296 -15.64 25.40 0.12
N ASP A 297 -16.84 24.88 -0.12
CA ASP A 297 -17.43 24.87 -1.46
C ASP A 297 -18.94 24.64 -1.38
N LYS A 298 -19.62 25.60 -0.73
CA LYS A 298 -20.99 26.02 -1.07
C LYS A 298 -21.21 27.44 -0.57
N LYS A 299 -20.75 28.43 -1.33
CA LYS A 299 -21.52 29.66 -1.55
C LYS A 299 -20.95 30.46 -2.73
N ASN A 300 -21.87 30.74 -3.65
CA ASN A 300 -21.88 31.79 -4.66
C ASN A 300 -21.29 31.42 -6.03
N GLU A 301 -22.17 30.84 -6.86
CA GLU A 301 -22.30 31.29 -8.25
C GLU A 301 -22.61 32.79 -8.25
N SER A 302 -21.83 33.59 -8.98
CA SER A 302 -22.32 34.43 -10.07
C SER A 302 -21.20 35.31 -10.65
N GLU A 303 -21.20 35.39 -11.98
CA GLU A 303 -20.67 36.48 -12.83
C GLU A 303 -19.20 36.43 -13.29
N SER A 304 -19.00 35.64 -14.35
CA SER A 304 -18.71 36.10 -15.73
C SER A 304 -17.52 37.03 -16.05
N LEU A 305 -16.76 36.54 -17.04
CA LEU A 305 -16.11 37.21 -18.19
C LEU A 305 -14.69 37.81 -18.04
N ASN A 306 -13.74 37.04 -18.58
CA ASN A 306 -12.78 37.35 -19.65
C ASN A 306 -12.20 38.77 -19.82
N ASN A 307 -10.88 38.75 -20.13
CA ASN A 307 -10.09 39.72 -20.90
C ASN A 307 -9.76 41.04 -20.17
N GLU A 308 -8.65 41.73 -20.38
CA GLU A 308 -7.49 41.58 -21.24
C GLU A 308 -6.40 42.54 -20.70
N ILE A 309 -5.22 42.41 -21.29
CA ILE A 309 -3.99 43.19 -21.11
C ILE A 309 -4.22 44.69 -21.33
N ASP A 310 -3.49 45.54 -20.61
CA ASP A 310 -3.42 46.98 -20.94
C ASP A 310 -1.97 47.51 -20.82
N PRO A 311 -1.42 48.14 -21.88
CA PRO A 311 -0.32 49.08 -21.76
C PRO A 311 -0.64 50.46 -22.35
N GLU A 312 -0.21 51.50 -21.63
CA GLU A 312 -0.05 52.91 -22.07
C GLU A 312 -1.36 53.68 -22.39
N ASN A 313 -1.60 54.93 -21.98
CA ASN A 313 -0.72 56.09 -21.87
C ASN A 313 -1.42 57.20 -21.04
N LYS A 314 -0.61 57.93 -20.25
CA LYS A 314 -0.65 59.35 -19.83
C LYS A 314 -1.98 60.11 -19.65
N ILE A 315 -2.04 60.86 -18.53
CA ILE A 315 -2.26 62.32 -18.35
C ILE A 315 -2.76 62.52 -16.89
N ILE A 316 -1.92 62.96 -15.92
CA ILE A 316 -1.56 64.34 -15.52
C ILE A 316 -2.51 64.94 -14.44
N ILE A 317 -1.92 65.33 -13.28
CA ILE A 317 -2.28 66.44 -12.33
C ILE A 317 -3.54 66.23 -11.47
N ASP A 318 -3.62 66.60 -10.18
CA ASP A 318 -2.68 67.07 -9.16
C ASP A 318 -3.40 67.00 -7.79
N GLU A 319 -2.58 67.08 -6.74
CA GLU A 319 -2.80 67.78 -5.47
C GLU A 319 -3.92 67.37 -4.50
N ASP A 320 -3.44 67.06 -3.29
CA ASP A 320 -3.92 67.61 -2.03
C ASP A 320 -5.38 67.36 -1.65
N SER A 321 -5.56 66.51 -0.63
CA SER A 321 -5.55 67.00 0.76
C SER A 321 -6.49 66.19 1.65
N THR A 322 -5.94 65.91 2.83
CA THR A 322 -6.62 65.95 4.13
C THR A 322 -7.77 64.98 4.43
N ASN A 323 -7.43 64.15 5.42
CA ASN A 323 -8.09 64.07 6.72
C ASN A 323 -9.28 63.12 6.93
N ASN A 324 -9.04 62.34 8.00
CA ASN A 324 -9.94 62.05 9.10
C ASN A 324 -11.14 61.17 8.78
N GLN A 325 -11.05 59.90 9.16
CA GLN A 325 -11.47 59.44 10.49
C GLN A 325 -13.00 59.51 10.59
N PHE A 326 -13.67 58.37 10.58
CA PHE A 326 -14.48 57.94 11.73
C PHE A 326 -14.87 56.48 11.60
N LYS A 327 -14.53 55.78 12.67
CA LYS A 327 -15.10 54.53 13.18
C LYS A 327 -16.60 54.72 13.35
N LEU A 328 -17.43 53.72 13.04
CA LEU A 328 -18.59 53.42 13.86
C LEU A 328 -18.92 51.92 13.79
N GLU A 329 -19.01 51.36 14.97
CA GLU A 329 -19.49 50.01 15.28
C GLU A 329 -21.00 49.92 15.02
N LEU A 330 -21.43 48.78 14.47
CA LEU A 330 -22.21 47.78 15.20
C LEU A 330 -21.99 46.40 14.57
#